data_AF-A0A0C2FSY2-F1
#
_entry.id   AF-A0A0C2FSY2-F1
#
_cell.length_a   1.000
_cell.length_b   1.000
_cell.length_c   1.000
_cell.angle_alpha   90.00
_cell.angle_beta   90.00
_cell.angle_gamma   90.00
#
_symmetry.space_group_name_H-M   'P 1'
#
loop_
_entity.id
_entity.type
_entity.pdbx_description
1 polymer ?
#
loop_
_entity_poly.entity_id
_entity_poly.type
_entity_poly.pdbx_seq_one_letter_code
_entity_poly.pdbx_strand_id
1 'polypeptide(L)'
;MQGMAFTNTSPCVFPTNSAEKSLGSNPICLAAPAQNGDSFFLDMASTTVAYGKIEVVDRRGGKRIPRSWGADADGVETQDPKEVLNGGGLQPLGGSEAT
;
A
#
# COMPACT_ATOMS: atom_id res chain seq x y z
N MET A 1 -18.24 -9.67 -20.36
CA MET A 1 -18.43 -8.30 -19.80
C MET A 1 -17.17 -7.95 -19.03
N GLN A 2 -16.68 -6.71 -19.15
CA GLN A 2 -15.56 -6.22 -18.35
C GLN A 2 -16.13 -5.49 -17.14
N GLY A 3 -15.49 -5.61 -15.99
CA GLY A 3 -15.93 -5.00 -14.73
C GLY A 3 -14.77 -4.29 -14.05
N MET A 4 -15.05 -3.14 -13.45
CA MET A 4 -14.13 -2.42 -12.59
C MET A 4 -14.82 -2.07 -11.28
N ALA A 5 -14.07 -2.11 -10.19
CA ALA A 5 -14.55 -1.73 -8.87
C ALA A 5 -13.46 -0.94 -8.13
N PHE A 6 -13.91 -0.02 -7.29
CA PHE A 6 -13.05 0.87 -6.52
C PHE A 6 -13.67 1.07 -5.14
N THR A 7 -12.84 1.34 -4.14
CA THR A 7 -13.31 1.78 -2.83
C THR A 7 -12.26 2.66 -2.15
N ASN A 8 -12.64 3.30 -1.05
CA ASN A 8 -11.74 4.06 -0.20
C ASN A 8 -11.68 3.46 1.21
N THR A 9 -10.68 3.87 1.98
CA THR A 9 -10.52 3.45 3.38
C THR A 9 -10.11 4.64 4.25
N SER A 10 -10.03 4.43 5.57
CA SER A 10 -9.52 5.45 6.50
C SER A 10 -8.11 5.91 6.11
N PRO A 11 -7.72 7.17 6.43
CA PRO A 11 -6.40 7.69 6.12
C PRO A 11 -5.28 6.85 6.71
N CYS A 12 -4.44 6.26 5.86
CA CYS A 12 -3.30 5.43 6.25
C CYS A 12 -2.08 5.60 5.33
N VAL A 13 -2.20 6.41 4.28
CA VAL A 13 -1.18 6.65 3.26
C VAL A 13 -0.75 8.11 3.30
N PHE A 14 0.55 8.35 3.25
CA PHE A 14 1.11 9.68 2.98
C PHE A 14 1.03 9.94 1.47
N PRO A 15 0.27 10.91 0.98
CA PRO A 15 0.39 11.34 -0.42
C PRO A 15 1.84 11.69 -0.75
N THR A 16 2.20 11.54 -2.02
CA THR A 16 3.51 11.99 -2.50
C THR A 16 3.74 13.45 -2.10
N ASN A 17 4.89 13.72 -1.47
CA ASN A 17 5.28 15.04 -0.93
C ASN A 17 4.43 15.57 0.24
N SER A 18 3.71 14.71 0.96
CA SER A 18 2.96 15.06 2.17
C SER A 18 3.59 14.46 3.42
N ALA A 19 3.63 15.25 4.50
CA ALA A 19 3.96 14.77 5.85
C ALA A 19 2.71 14.36 6.66
N GLU A 20 1.51 14.51 6.09
CA GLU A 20 0.25 14.12 6.72
C GLU A 20 -0.45 13.01 5.93
N LYS A 21 -1.00 12.02 6.66
CA LYS A 21 -1.84 10.96 6.08
C LYS A 21 -3.21 11.52 5.72
N SER A 22 -3.59 11.40 4.46
CA SER A 22 -4.90 11.85 3.99
C SER A 22 -5.59 10.87 3.03
N LEU A 23 -4.86 9.88 2.51
CA LEU A 23 -5.40 8.86 1.60
C LEU A 23 -5.51 7.50 2.31
N GLY A 24 -6.51 6.71 1.91
CA GLY A 24 -6.59 5.30 2.26
C GLY A 24 -5.81 4.43 1.26
N SER A 25 -5.79 3.12 1.49
CA SER A 25 -5.20 2.12 0.57
C SER A 25 -5.89 2.04 -0.80
N ASN A 26 -7.10 2.61 -0.91
CA ASN A 26 -7.91 2.88 -2.09
C ASN A 26 -7.66 1.88 -3.24
N PRO A 27 -8.11 0.63 -3.11
CA PRO A 27 -7.80 -0.41 -4.08
C PRO A 27 -8.54 -0.23 -5.41
N ILE A 28 -7.96 -0.80 -6.45
CA ILE A 28 -8.46 -0.82 -7.82
C ILE A 28 -8.58 -2.27 -8.26
N CYS A 29 -9.80 -2.68 -8.64
CA CYS A 29 -10.07 -4.01 -9.17
C CYS A 29 -10.50 -3.95 -10.64
N LEU A 30 -10.01 -4.87 -11.46
CA LEU A 30 -10.44 -5.06 -12.85
C LEU A 30 -10.62 -6.54 -13.15
N ALA A 31 -11.71 -6.89 -13.82
CA ALA A 31 -11.96 -8.23 -14.33
C ALA A 31 -12.33 -8.17 -15.81
N ALA A 32 -11.73 -9.03 -16.64
CA ALA A 32 -12.02 -9.11 -18.06
C ALA A 32 -11.91 -10.57 -18.55
N PRO A 33 -12.80 -11.04 -19.44
CA PRO A 33 -12.65 -12.35 -20.07
C PRO A 33 -11.44 -12.35 -21.01
N ALA A 34 -10.76 -13.50 -21.11
CA ALA A 34 -9.67 -13.75 -22.04
C ALA A 34 -10.05 -14.88 -23.03
N GLN A 35 -9.13 -15.28 -23.90
CA GLN A 35 -9.37 -16.35 -24.88
C GLN A 35 -9.43 -17.73 -24.20
N ASN A 36 -10.04 -18.70 -24.89
CA ASN A 36 -10.05 -20.11 -24.46
C ASN A 36 -10.66 -20.37 -23.08
N GLY A 37 -11.60 -19.53 -22.65
CA GLY A 37 -12.26 -19.65 -21.34
C GLY A 37 -11.44 -19.11 -20.17
N ASP A 38 -10.29 -18.48 -20.42
CA ASP A 38 -9.49 -17.81 -19.40
C ASP A 38 -10.08 -16.44 -19.01
N SER A 39 -9.58 -15.83 -17.94
CA SER A 39 -9.99 -14.52 -17.47
C SER A 39 -8.86 -13.79 -16.76
N PHE A 40 -8.75 -12.48 -17.03
CA PHE A 40 -7.83 -11.59 -16.34
C PHE A 40 -8.49 -10.97 -15.11
N PHE A 41 -7.80 -11.00 -13.98
CA PHE A 41 -8.20 -10.34 -12.73
C PHE A 41 -7.03 -9.54 -12.16
N LEU A 42 -7.29 -8.27 -11.87
CA LEU A 42 -6.42 -7.38 -11.11
C LEU A 42 -7.16 -7.01 -9.83
N ASP A 43 -6.49 -7.17 -8.70
CA ASP A 43 -6.92 -6.63 -7.41
C ASP A 43 -5.68 -6.12 -6.69
N MET A 44 -5.56 -4.81 -6.56
CA MET A 44 -4.38 -4.17 -6.00
C MET A 44 -4.76 -2.97 -5.14
N ALA A 45 -4.05 -2.79 -4.03
CA ALA A 45 -4.03 -1.52 -3.33
C ALA A 45 -3.29 -0.47 -4.17
N SER A 46 -3.59 0.79 -3.94
CA SER A 46 -2.81 1.92 -4.51
C SER A 46 -1.58 2.27 -3.67
N THR A 47 -1.19 1.40 -2.73
CA THR A 47 0.01 1.48 -1.91
C THR A 47 1.09 0.52 -2.38
N THR A 48 2.35 0.78 -2.04
CA THR A 48 3.47 -0.13 -2.37
C THR A 48 3.29 -1.53 -1.77
N VAL A 49 2.64 -1.60 -0.61
CA VAL A 49 2.32 -2.85 0.08
C VAL A 49 0.99 -2.75 0.81
N ALA A 50 0.29 -3.88 0.99
CA ALA A 50 -0.86 -3.96 1.88
C ALA A 50 -0.40 -3.84 3.35
N TYR A 51 -1.14 -3.06 4.15
CA TYR A 51 -0.87 -2.85 5.59
C TYR A 51 -0.68 -4.16 6.36
N GLY A 52 -1.56 -5.15 6.11
CA GLY A 52 -1.51 -6.46 6.76
C GLY A 52 -0.22 -7.25 6.51
N LYS A 53 0.51 -7.00 5.39
CA LYS A 53 1.82 -7.64 5.19
C LYS A 53 2.86 -7.11 6.19
N ILE A 54 2.81 -5.83 6.54
CA ILE A 54 3.69 -5.23 7.55
C ILE A 54 3.37 -5.82 8.92
N GLU A 55 2.09 -5.92 9.26
CA GLU A 55 1.63 -6.54 10.52
C GLU A 55 2.08 -8.00 10.64
N VAL A 56 2.01 -8.77 9.55
CA VAL A 56 2.51 -10.15 9.53
C VAL A 56 4.02 -10.21 9.75
N VAL A 57 4.80 -9.27 9.19
CA VAL A 57 6.25 -9.20 9.42
C VAL A 57 6.55 -8.92 10.89
N ASP A 58 5.92 -7.92 11.50
CA ASP A 58 6.12 -7.59 12.92
C ASP A 58 5.73 -8.76 13.84
N ARG A 59 4.55 -9.36 13.63
CA ARG A 59 4.08 -10.52 14.41
C ARG A 59 4.99 -11.74 14.32
N ARG A 60 5.70 -11.91 13.20
CA ARG A 60 6.67 -13.00 13.02
C ARG A 60 8.06 -12.66 13.59
N GLY A 61 8.22 -11.52 14.25
CA GLY A 61 9.51 -11.06 14.78
C GLY A 61 10.47 -10.55 13.70
N GLY A 62 9.94 -10.21 12.52
CA GLY A 62 10.71 -9.60 11.45
C GLY A 62 11.20 -8.22 11.85
N LYS A 63 12.51 -7.96 11.67
CA LYS A 63 13.15 -6.72 12.13
C LYS A 63 13.21 -5.63 11.08
N ARG A 64 12.96 -5.96 9.81
CA ARG A 64 13.07 -5.02 8.69
C ARG A 64 12.03 -5.30 7.60
N ILE A 65 11.44 -4.23 7.08
CA ILE A 65 10.67 -4.20 5.83
C ILE A 65 11.45 -3.43 4.76
N PRO A 66 11.15 -3.63 3.46
CA PRO A 66 11.67 -2.76 2.41
C PRO A 66 11.35 -1.28 2.69
N ARG A 67 12.32 -0.40 2.47
CA ARG A 67 12.21 1.04 2.79
C ARG A 67 11.02 1.73 2.10
N SER A 68 10.66 1.27 0.90
CA SER A 68 9.55 1.82 0.11
C SER A 68 8.15 1.42 0.61
N TRP A 69 8.04 0.59 1.65
CA TRP A 69 6.74 0.10 2.13
C TRP A 69 6.00 1.10 3.01
N GLY A 70 6.72 1.91 3.78
CA GLY A 70 6.09 2.82 4.73
C GLY A 70 7.04 3.85 5.30
N ALA A 71 6.44 4.76 6.06
CA ALA A 71 7.10 5.85 6.75
C ALA A 71 6.72 5.86 8.23
N ASP A 72 7.55 6.51 9.03
CA ASP A 72 7.32 6.80 10.44
C ASP A 72 6.24 7.89 10.63
N ALA A 73 6.06 8.34 11.88
CA ALA A 73 5.06 9.34 12.25
C ALA A 73 5.32 10.73 11.64
N ASP A 74 6.56 11.02 11.23
CA ASP A 74 6.95 12.29 10.61
C ASP A 74 6.87 12.23 9.07
N GLY A 75 6.47 11.08 8.50
CA GLY A 75 6.37 10.87 7.07
C GLY A 75 7.70 10.49 6.40
N VAL A 76 8.73 10.13 7.18
CA VAL A 76 10.04 9.72 6.66
C VAL A 76 10.08 8.22 6.43
N GLU A 77 10.55 7.78 5.26
CA GLU A 77 10.65 6.35 4.93
C GLU A 77 11.47 5.56 5.96
N THR A 78 10.89 4.45 6.43
CA THR A 78 11.51 3.59 7.44
C THR A 78 11.56 2.13 7.00
N GLN A 79 12.46 1.38 7.63
CA GLN A 79 12.53 -0.09 7.53
C GLN A 79 12.00 -0.78 8.79
N ASP A 80 11.66 -0.05 9.86
CA ASP A 80 11.09 -0.67 11.06
C ASP A 80 9.56 -0.82 10.87
N PRO A 81 9.03 -2.07 10.84
CA PRO A 81 7.60 -2.26 10.75
C PRO A 81 6.82 -1.61 11.90
N LYS A 82 7.41 -1.47 13.09
CA LYS A 82 6.76 -0.87 14.25
C LYS A 82 6.57 0.61 14.12
N GLU A 83 7.51 1.32 13.49
CA GLU A 83 7.37 2.76 13.24
C GLU A 83 6.20 3.02 12.28
N VAL A 84 6.02 2.16 11.28
CA VAL A 84 4.86 2.21 10.38
C VAL A 84 3.56 1.91 11.12
N LEU A 85 3.54 0.87 11.97
CA LEU A 85 2.33 0.43 12.68
C LEU A 85 1.92 1.36 13.83
N ASN A 86 2.86 2.08 14.43
CA ASN A 86 2.66 2.91 15.62
C ASN A 86 2.77 4.41 15.30
N GLY A 87 1.82 4.92 14.54
CA GLY A 87 1.71 6.35 14.23
C GLY A 87 2.17 6.72 12.82
N GLY A 88 2.99 5.88 12.18
CA GLY A 88 3.38 6.02 10.79
C GLY A 88 2.29 5.65 9.78
N GLY A 89 2.71 5.29 8.56
CA GLY A 89 1.80 5.07 7.44
C GLY A 89 2.46 4.45 6.21
N LEU A 90 1.65 4.16 5.20
CA LEU A 90 2.09 3.56 3.96
C LEU A 90 2.53 4.61 2.95
N GLN A 91 3.38 4.19 2.01
CA GLN A 91 3.73 4.97 0.83
C GLN A 91 2.83 4.61 -0.37
N PRO A 92 2.54 5.57 -1.27
CA PRO A 92 1.83 5.30 -2.51
C PRO A 92 2.61 4.33 -3.39
N LEU A 93 1.90 3.52 -4.18
CA LEU A 93 2.52 2.73 -5.23
C LEU A 93 3.30 3.65 -6.18
N GLY A 94 4.56 3.29 -6.46
CA GLY A 94 5.49 4.14 -7.20
C GLY A 94 6.53 4.82 -6.30
N GLY A 95 6.29 4.86 -4.98
CA GLY A 95 7.26 5.34 -3.99
C GLY A 95 7.56 6.83 -4.10
N SER A 96 8.72 7.22 -3.57
CA SER A 96 9.29 8.56 -3.72
C SER A 96 9.78 8.80 -5.16
N GLU A 97 9.68 10.04 -5.62
CA GLU A 97 10.22 10.44 -6.92
C GLU A 97 11.75 10.32 -6.90
N ALA A 98 12.33 9.61 -7.87
CA ALA A 98 13.76 9.62 -8.10
C ALA A 98 14.09 10.75 -9.09
N THR A 99 14.41 11.93 -8.55
CA THR A 99 14.85 13.09 -9.35
C THR A 99 16.36 13.19 -9.43
#